data_AF-A0A0M2LL06-F1
#
_entry.id   AF-A0A0M2LL06-F1
#
_cell.length_a   1.000
_cell.length_b   1.000
_cell.length_c   1.000
_cell.angle_alpha   90.00
_cell.angle_beta   90.00
_cell.angle_gamma   90.00
#
_symmetry.space_group_name_H-M   'P 1'
#
loop_
_entity.id
_entity.type
_entity.pdbx_description
1 polymer ?
#
loop_
_entity_poly.entity_id
_entity_poly.type
_entity_poly.pdbx_seq_one_letter_code
_entity_poly.pdbx_strand_id
1 'polypeptide(L)'
;MKHSTVPATRRPVGPRRVTAAVAIALCLSVPLALTACAPEPGAGGGVSQDKPGNSSTKGGGGDASGSSWSKPKHEPDIAKQKTLPKGFPTDAFAVPKSATIDDAGERGPGVWFVVLSAKDRAAADALWAEVISTNGFAEQDAAETPEGGRSATLSNTRLTVQALTLPGDGGAVLLSYDLSTPPPSE
;
A
#
# COMPACT_ATOMS: atom_id res chain seq x y z
N MET A 1 -27.07 9.26 68.52
CA MET A 1 -25.60 9.32 68.29
C MET A 1 -24.99 7.93 68.48
N LYS A 2 -24.84 7.15 67.39
CA LYS A 2 -23.85 6.07 67.26
C LYS A 2 -23.53 5.96 65.76
N HIS A 3 -22.43 6.56 65.34
CA HIS A 3 -21.94 6.50 63.96
C HIS A 3 -21.29 5.12 63.74
N SER A 4 -21.76 4.39 62.72
CA SER A 4 -21.17 3.12 62.30
C SER A 4 -20.30 3.39 61.08
N THR A 5 -18.98 3.32 61.28
CA THR A 5 -17.95 3.58 60.26
C THR A 5 -17.63 2.29 59.51
N VAL A 6 -17.74 2.34 58.18
CA VAL A 6 -17.34 1.28 57.24
C VAL A 6 -15.83 1.35 56.95
N PRO A 7 -15.06 0.25 57.08
CA PRO A 7 -13.70 0.21 56.54
C PRO A 7 -13.69 -0.24 55.07
N ALA A 8 -13.23 0.66 54.20
CA ALA A 8 -12.90 0.40 52.80
C ALA A 8 -11.58 -0.39 52.68
N THR A 9 -11.62 -1.56 52.05
CA THR A 9 -10.42 -2.34 51.75
C THR A 9 -9.85 -1.91 50.39
N ARG A 10 -8.82 -1.06 50.41
CA ARG A 10 -8.01 -0.73 49.23
C ARG A 10 -7.17 -1.95 48.85
N ARG A 11 -7.27 -2.41 47.60
CA ARG A 11 -6.33 -3.39 47.04
C ARG A 11 -5.07 -2.66 46.52
N PRO A 12 -3.86 -3.17 46.82
CA PRO A 12 -2.62 -2.58 46.33
C PRO A 12 -2.38 -2.86 44.84
N VAL A 13 -1.99 -1.81 44.12
CA VAL A 13 -1.45 -1.86 42.75
C VAL A 13 0.03 -2.29 42.86
N GLY A 14 0.33 -3.48 42.34
CA GLY A 14 1.71 -3.98 42.27
C GLY A 14 2.45 -3.42 41.05
N PRO A 15 3.67 -2.88 41.19
CA PRO A 15 4.51 -2.51 40.06
C PRO A 15 5.24 -3.75 39.51
N ARG A 16 4.97 -4.14 38.26
CA ARG A 16 5.84 -5.06 37.52
C ARG A 16 6.93 -4.24 36.82
N ARG A 17 8.13 -4.24 37.41
CA ARG A 17 9.36 -3.74 36.78
C ARG A 17 9.99 -4.82 35.89
N VAL A 18 10.19 -4.46 34.63
CA VAL A 18 11.41 -4.55 33.80
C VAL A 18 12.23 -5.86 33.82
N THR A 19 12.40 -6.46 32.63
CA THR A 19 13.73 -6.90 32.18
C THR A 19 13.80 -6.83 30.66
N ALA A 20 14.67 -5.95 30.16
CA ALA A 20 15.11 -5.91 28.78
C ALA A 20 16.09 -7.07 28.53
N ALA A 21 15.94 -7.75 27.40
CA ALA A 21 16.98 -8.62 26.85
C ALA A 21 17.26 -8.15 25.42
N VAL A 22 18.38 -7.44 25.27
CA VAL A 22 19.00 -7.10 24.00
C VAL A 22 19.61 -8.40 23.45
N ALA A 23 19.14 -8.87 22.30
CA ALA A 23 19.81 -9.91 21.54
C ALA A 23 20.23 -9.32 20.18
N ILE A 24 21.51 -8.97 20.10
CA ILE A 24 22.21 -8.66 18.85
C ILE A 24 22.48 -9.99 18.17
N ALA A 25 21.90 -10.20 16.98
CA ALA A 25 22.33 -11.24 16.07
C ALA A 25 22.67 -10.59 14.72
N LEU A 26 23.96 -10.33 14.55
CA LEU A 26 24.64 -10.11 13.27
C LEU A 26 24.50 -11.36 12.38
N CYS A 27 24.76 -11.15 11.08
CA CYS A 27 24.95 -12.12 9.98
C CYS A 27 23.71 -12.28 9.06
N LEU A 28 23.79 -12.22 7.73
CA LEU A 28 24.89 -12.31 6.77
C LEU A 28 24.37 -11.75 5.43
N SER A 29 25.16 -10.94 4.76
CA SER A 29 24.94 -10.49 3.38
C SER A 29 24.95 -11.68 2.41
N VAL A 30 23.86 -11.85 1.65
CA VAL A 30 23.81 -12.76 0.50
C VAL A 30 23.98 -11.93 -0.80
N PRO A 31 24.97 -12.24 -1.65
CA PRO A 31 25.23 -11.51 -2.88
C PRO A 31 24.23 -11.83 -4.00
N LEU A 32 24.06 -10.83 -4.88
CA LEU A 32 23.29 -10.83 -6.12
C LEU A 32 23.57 -12.06 -7.00
N ALA A 33 22.52 -12.78 -7.39
CA ALA A 33 22.53 -13.63 -8.57
C ALA A 33 21.76 -12.92 -9.69
N LEU A 34 22.46 -12.09 -10.47
CA LEU A 34 22.02 -11.64 -11.78
C LEU A 34 22.19 -12.80 -12.77
N THR A 35 21.20 -13.69 -12.86
CA THR A 35 21.11 -14.60 -14.01
C THR A 35 20.55 -13.82 -15.19
N ALA A 36 21.48 -13.31 -15.99
CA ALA A 36 21.25 -12.83 -17.34
C ALA A 36 20.52 -13.91 -18.16
N CYS A 37 19.25 -13.65 -18.50
CA CYS A 37 18.61 -14.37 -19.59
C CYS A 37 19.22 -13.89 -20.91
N ALA A 38 19.86 -14.84 -21.58
CA ALA A 38 20.62 -14.68 -22.81
C ALA A 38 19.76 -14.18 -23.99
N PRO A 39 20.31 -13.39 -24.92
CA PRO A 39 19.77 -13.31 -26.28
C PRO A 39 20.03 -14.63 -26.99
N GLU A 40 18.98 -15.26 -27.52
CA GLU A 40 19.10 -16.44 -28.36
C GLU A 40 19.88 -16.11 -29.66
N PRO A 41 20.95 -16.85 -30.01
CA PRO A 41 21.57 -16.77 -31.32
C PRO A 41 20.78 -17.64 -32.30
N GLY A 42 19.81 -17.03 -33.00
CA GLY A 42 19.23 -17.61 -34.21
C GLY A 42 20.27 -17.65 -35.32
N ALA A 43 20.90 -18.80 -35.52
CA ALA A 43 21.78 -19.09 -36.65
C ALA A 43 20.98 -19.50 -37.90
N GLY A 44 21.37 -18.94 -39.05
CA GLY A 44 20.93 -19.32 -40.39
C GLY A 44 21.02 -18.08 -41.30
N GLY A 45 22.13 -17.83 -42.01
CA GLY A 45 22.44 -18.45 -43.29
C GLY A 45 21.49 -17.90 -44.37
N GLY A 46 21.85 -17.18 -45.42
CA GLY A 46 23.10 -16.90 -46.10
C GLY A 46 22.72 -16.48 -47.55
N VAL A 47 23.62 -15.73 -48.19
CA VAL A 47 23.79 -15.48 -49.65
C VAL A 47 22.71 -14.74 -50.46
N SER A 48 23.06 -13.48 -50.72
CA SER A 48 23.11 -12.75 -52.01
C SER A 48 22.29 -13.24 -53.20
N GLN A 49 21.50 -12.32 -53.77
CA GLN A 49 21.42 -12.19 -55.22
C GLN A 49 21.38 -10.72 -55.63
N ASP A 50 22.52 -10.23 -56.12
CA ASP A 50 22.66 -9.00 -56.87
C ASP A 50 21.79 -9.02 -58.13
N LYS A 51 20.99 -7.98 -58.34
CA LYS A 51 20.68 -7.50 -59.69
C LYS A 51 20.48 -5.98 -59.69
N PRO A 52 21.17 -5.23 -60.56
CA PRO A 52 21.13 -3.77 -60.58
C PRO A 52 19.92 -3.27 -61.37
N GLY A 53 19.28 -2.21 -60.87
CA GLY A 53 18.11 -1.59 -61.49
C GLY A 53 17.88 -0.18 -60.96
N ASN A 54 18.57 0.77 -61.58
CA ASN A 54 18.45 2.22 -61.50
C ASN A 54 17.01 2.74 -61.25
N SER A 55 16.81 3.58 -60.22
CA SER A 55 16.09 4.86 -60.32
C SER A 55 15.95 5.55 -58.96
N SER A 56 16.40 6.79 -58.92
CA SER A 56 16.32 7.74 -57.81
C SER A 56 14.88 8.03 -57.42
N THR A 57 14.49 7.78 -56.16
CA THR A 57 13.38 8.52 -55.52
C THR A 57 13.70 8.79 -54.05
N LYS A 58 14.12 10.03 -53.81
CA LYS A 58 13.76 10.92 -52.70
C LYS A 58 13.17 10.24 -51.44
N GLY A 59 13.94 10.31 -50.36
CA GLY A 59 13.53 9.88 -49.02
C GLY A 59 12.35 10.65 -48.44
N GLY A 60 11.80 10.09 -47.37
CA GLY A 60 10.82 10.75 -46.52
C GLY A 60 9.94 9.74 -45.78
N GLY A 61 10.29 9.51 -44.51
CA GLY A 61 9.36 9.17 -43.43
C GLY A 61 8.31 8.10 -43.70
N GLY A 62 8.66 6.84 -43.44
CA GLY A 62 7.65 5.89 -42.98
C GLY A 62 7.25 6.29 -41.57
N ASP A 63 6.22 7.13 -41.44
CA ASP A 63 5.58 7.38 -40.16
C ASP A 63 4.88 6.10 -39.74
N ALA A 64 5.61 5.35 -38.92
CA ALA A 64 5.09 4.27 -38.13
C ALA A 64 3.77 4.71 -37.51
N SER A 65 2.78 3.83 -37.65
CA SER A 65 1.52 3.83 -36.93
C SER A 65 1.80 3.90 -35.42
N GLY A 66 2.07 5.11 -34.94
CA GLY A 66 2.04 5.45 -33.54
C GLY A 66 0.57 5.55 -33.20
N SER A 67 0.03 4.51 -32.57
CA SER A 67 -1.19 4.62 -31.79
C SER A 67 -1.03 5.80 -30.85
N SER A 68 -1.53 6.95 -31.31
CA SER A 68 -1.65 8.17 -30.54
C SER A 68 -2.69 7.88 -29.49
N TRP A 69 -2.24 7.30 -28.38
CA TRP A 69 -2.91 7.38 -27.09
C TRP A 69 -3.01 8.88 -26.80
N SER A 70 -4.09 9.46 -27.32
CA SER A 70 -4.49 10.82 -27.01
C SER A 70 -4.62 10.85 -25.50
N LYS A 71 -3.63 11.45 -24.82
CA LYS A 71 -3.70 11.73 -23.40
C LYS A 71 -5.09 12.30 -23.15
N PRO A 72 -5.94 11.65 -22.33
CA PRO A 72 -7.27 12.17 -22.05
C PRO A 72 -7.14 13.64 -21.67
N LYS A 73 -7.84 14.51 -22.40
CA LYS A 73 -7.94 15.94 -22.10
C LYS A 73 -8.50 16.04 -20.69
N HIS A 74 -7.63 16.42 -19.75
CA HIS A 74 -7.95 16.90 -18.42
C HIS A 74 -9.18 16.19 -17.81
N GLU A 75 -8.98 15.00 -17.25
CA GLU A 75 -9.93 14.55 -16.24
C GLU A 75 -10.07 15.68 -15.22
N PRO A 76 -11.30 16.06 -14.84
CA PRO A 76 -11.47 17.07 -13.81
C PRO A 76 -10.69 16.61 -12.58
N ASP A 77 -9.88 17.49 -12.02
CA ASP A 77 -9.19 17.24 -10.76
C ASP A 77 -10.30 17.04 -9.71
N ILE A 78 -10.67 15.78 -9.47
CA ILE A 78 -11.68 15.45 -8.48
C ILE A 78 -11.02 15.77 -7.15
N ALA A 79 -11.47 16.87 -6.54
CA ALA A 79 -10.90 17.36 -5.31
C ALA A 79 -10.89 16.25 -4.25
N LYS A 80 -9.71 15.94 -3.72
CA LYS A 80 -9.51 14.99 -2.62
C LYS A 80 -10.39 15.36 -1.43
N GLN A 81 -10.96 14.35 -0.77
CA GLN A 81 -11.75 14.55 0.44
C GLN A 81 -10.91 14.25 1.68
N LYS A 82 -10.54 15.28 2.43
CA LYS A 82 -9.74 15.16 3.66
C LYS A 82 -10.57 14.76 4.89
N THR A 83 -11.84 14.42 4.71
CA THR A 83 -12.79 14.05 5.76
C THR A 83 -13.48 12.75 5.39
N LEU A 84 -13.69 11.87 6.36
CA LEU A 84 -14.41 10.61 6.14
C LEU A 84 -15.86 10.89 5.70
N PRO A 85 -16.39 10.14 4.72
CA PRO A 85 -17.80 10.25 4.33
C PRO A 85 -18.71 9.82 5.48
N LYS A 86 -19.94 10.34 5.52
CA LYS A 86 -20.91 10.06 6.59
C LYS A 86 -21.19 8.55 6.79
N GLY A 87 -21.12 7.77 5.73
CA GLY A 87 -21.34 6.32 5.73
C GLY A 87 -20.12 5.48 6.12
N PHE A 88 -18.96 6.10 6.38
CA PHE A 88 -17.74 5.37 6.66
C PHE A 88 -17.88 4.51 7.94
N PRO A 89 -17.41 3.24 7.94
CA PRO A 89 -17.60 2.30 9.05
C PRO A 89 -16.64 2.57 10.20
N THR A 90 -16.74 3.75 10.82
CA THR A 90 -15.83 4.22 11.90
C THR A 90 -15.80 3.33 13.15
N ASP A 91 -16.82 2.51 13.36
CA ASP A 91 -16.91 1.52 14.43
C ASP A 91 -16.11 0.24 14.14
N ALA A 92 -15.78 -0.02 12.88
CA ALA A 92 -15.01 -1.19 12.42
C ALA A 92 -13.62 -0.82 11.88
N PHE A 93 -13.45 0.42 11.38
CA PHE A 93 -12.18 1.02 11.00
C PHE A 93 -12.03 2.39 11.68
N ALA A 94 -11.39 2.40 12.83
CA ALA A 94 -10.92 3.59 13.50
C ALA A 94 -9.61 4.08 12.87
N VAL A 95 -9.64 5.29 12.32
CA VAL A 95 -8.44 6.01 11.87
C VAL A 95 -7.65 6.47 13.10
N PRO A 96 -6.35 6.14 13.21
CA PRO A 96 -5.51 6.61 14.31
C PRO A 96 -5.52 8.13 14.45
N LYS A 97 -5.53 8.65 15.68
CA LYS A 97 -5.59 10.11 15.95
C LYS A 97 -4.36 10.85 15.43
N SER A 98 -3.23 10.14 15.32
CA SER A 98 -1.96 10.61 14.77
C SER A 98 -1.97 10.73 13.24
N ALA A 99 -2.92 10.09 12.56
CA ALA A 99 -2.94 9.97 11.11
C ALA A 99 -3.49 11.24 10.44
N THR A 100 -2.91 11.59 9.30
CA THR A 100 -3.45 12.63 8.40
C THR A 100 -4.15 11.94 7.23
N ILE A 101 -5.43 12.25 7.01
CA ILE A 101 -6.18 11.75 5.86
C ILE A 101 -5.74 12.54 4.62
N ASP A 102 -5.18 11.84 3.63
CA ASP A 102 -4.90 12.41 2.32
C ASP A 102 -6.12 12.36 1.40
N ASP A 103 -6.90 11.29 1.46
CA ASP A 103 -8.14 11.18 0.69
C ASP A 103 -9.06 10.16 1.34
N ALA A 104 -10.36 10.24 1.08
CA ALA A 104 -11.34 9.29 1.56
C ALA A 104 -12.59 9.32 0.69
N GLY A 105 -13.30 8.21 0.62
CA GLY A 105 -14.54 8.20 -0.14
C GLY A 105 -15.30 6.89 -0.05
N GLU A 106 -16.47 6.91 -0.67
CA GLU A 106 -17.36 5.77 -0.82
C GLU A 106 -17.43 5.42 -2.31
N ARG A 107 -17.21 4.16 -2.65
CA ARG A 107 -17.31 3.66 -4.04
C ARG A 107 -18.64 2.96 -4.31
N GLY A 108 -19.36 2.62 -3.25
CA GLY A 108 -20.68 2.01 -3.30
C GLY A 108 -21.13 1.54 -1.92
N PRO A 109 -22.36 1.00 -1.81
CA PRO A 109 -22.86 0.49 -0.54
C PRO A 109 -21.93 -0.58 0.03
N GLY A 110 -21.42 -0.38 1.23
CA GLY A 110 -20.52 -1.34 1.87
C GLY A 110 -19.07 -1.27 1.39
N VAL A 111 -18.70 -0.29 0.53
CA VAL A 111 -17.37 -0.18 -0.07
C VAL A 111 -16.81 1.24 0.05
N TRP A 112 -15.68 1.38 0.73
CA TRP A 112 -15.03 2.66 1.02
C TRP A 112 -13.54 2.62 0.71
N PHE A 113 -12.91 3.79 0.71
CA PHE A 113 -11.46 3.90 0.81
C PHE A 113 -11.06 5.01 1.76
N VAL A 114 -9.87 4.86 2.33
CA VAL A 114 -9.16 5.94 3.02
C VAL A 114 -7.68 5.85 2.66
N VAL A 115 -7.09 6.99 2.33
CA VAL A 115 -5.66 7.16 2.09
C VAL A 115 -5.12 7.99 3.23
N LEU A 116 -4.14 7.45 3.96
CA LEU A 116 -3.43 8.17 5.02
C LEU A 116 -2.06 8.62 4.51
N SER A 117 -1.59 9.78 4.95
CA SER A 117 -0.26 10.27 4.63
C SER A 117 0.68 10.12 5.83
N ALA A 118 1.87 9.59 5.56
CA ALA A 118 2.99 9.54 6.49
C ALA A 118 4.18 10.31 5.91
N LYS A 119 4.94 10.99 6.78
CA LYS A 119 6.05 11.87 6.40
C LYS A 119 7.19 11.14 5.68
N ASP A 120 7.43 9.89 6.06
CA ASP A 120 8.51 9.04 5.56
C ASP A 120 8.15 7.56 5.79
N ARG A 121 9.05 6.66 5.37
CA ARG A 121 8.81 5.22 5.48
C ARG A 121 8.68 4.74 6.93
N ALA A 122 9.51 5.24 7.84
CA ALA A 122 9.46 4.82 9.24
C ALA A 122 8.12 5.22 9.90
N ALA A 123 7.63 6.43 9.60
CA ALA A 123 6.31 6.87 10.03
C ALA A 123 5.18 6.03 9.40
N ALA A 124 5.34 5.60 8.14
CA ALA A 124 4.36 4.73 7.48
C ALA A 124 4.30 3.34 8.12
N ASP A 125 5.46 2.74 8.42
CA ASP A 125 5.52 1.43 9.07
C ASP A 125 4.89 1.48 10.48
N ALA A 126 5.13 2.57 11.23
CA ALA A 126 4.50 2.79 12.53
C ALA A 126 2.97 2.96 12.40
N LEU A 127 2.51 3.74 11.42
CA LEU A 127 1.09 3.98 11.18
C LEU A 127 0.37 2.70 10.73
N TRP A 128 1.00 1.89 9.87
CA TRP A 128 0.49 0.58 9.45
C TRP A 128 0.26 -0.34 10.65
N ALA A 129 1.26 -0.46 11.54
CA ALA A 129 1.15 -1.26 12.75
C ALA A 129 0.07 -0.73 13.72
N GLU A 130 -0.06 0.59 13.84
CA GLU A 130 -1.11 1.22 14.65
C GLU A 130 -2.50 0.90 14.09
N VAL A 131 -2.71 1.02 12.76
CA VAL A 131 -3.99 0.67 12.11
C VAL A 131 -4.36 -0.79 12.38
N ILE A 132 -3.42 -1.73 12.24
CA ILE A 132 -3.68 -3.15 12.53
C ILE A 132 -4.06 -3.35 13.99
N SER A 133 -3.27 -2.81 14.92
CA SER A 133 -3.48 -3.01 16.36
C SER A 133 -4.76 -2.34 16.86
N THR A 134 -5.09 -1.14 16.40
CA THR A 134 -6.29 -0.40 16.84
C THR A 134 -7.57 -1.07 16.37
N ASN A 135 -7.55 -1.66 15.17
CA ASN A 135 -8.74 -2.24 14.55
C ASN A 135 -8.87 -3.76 14.74
N GLY A 136 -7.89 -4.38 15.41
CA GLY A 136 -7.86 -5.82 15.63
C GLY A 136 -7.82 -6.61 14.31
N PHE A 137 -7.12 -6.09 13.31
CA PHE A 137 -6.98 -6.78 12.03
C PHE A 137 -6.00 -7.94 12.14
N ALA A 138 -6.35 -9.05 11.50
CA ALA A 138 -5.41 -10.09 11.11
C ALA A 138 -4.84 -9.75 9.72
N GLU A 139 -3.53 -9.84 9.58
CA GLU A 139 -2.82 -9.58 8.33
C GLU A 139 -2.54 -10.89 7.58
N GLN A 140 -2.84 -10.90 6.28
CA GLN A 140 -2.69 -12.02 5.37
C GLN A 140 -2.05 -11.56 4.06
N ASP A 141 -1.43 -12.49 3.32
CA ASP A 141 -0.87 -12.25 1.99
C ASP A 141 0.07 -11.03 1.92
N ALA A 142 0.83 -10.78 2.99
CA ALA A 142 1.73 -9.65 3.06
C ALA A 142 2.88 -9.81 2.05
N ALA A 143 3.08 -8.81 1.20
CA ALA A 143 4.12 -8.80 0.18
C ALA A 143 4.77 -7.42 0.05
N GLU A 144 6.00 -7.39 -0.44
CA GLU A 144 6.68 -6.17 -0.87
C GLU A 144 6.20 -5.79 -2.28
N THR A 145 6.00 -4.50 -2.54
CA THR A 145 5.56 -4.02 -3.87
C THR A 145 6.77 -3.66 -4.74
N PRO A 146 6.65 -3.64 -6.07
CA PRO A 146 7.75 -3.26 -6.97
C PRO A 146 8.34 -1.86 -6.70
N GLU A 147 7.55 -0.97 -6.09
CA GLU A 147 7.93 0.38 -5.71
C GLU A 147 8.63 0.44 -4.34
N GLY A 148 8.98 -0.71 -3.75
CA GLY A 148 9.54 -0.84 -2.41
C GLY A 148 8.50 -0.61 -1.31
N GLY A 149 7.21 -0.69 -1.65
CA GLY A 149 6.07 -0.59 -0.74
C GLY A 149 5.74 -1.91 -0.04
N ARG A 150 4.57 -1.96 0.58
CA ARG A 150 3.98 -3.16 1.18
C ARG A 150 2.53 -3.26 0.76
N SER A 151 2.06 -4.47 0.46
CA SER A 151 0.66 -4.80 0.34
C SER A 151 0.28 -5.90 1.33
N ALA A 152 -0.99 -5.94 1.75
CA ALA A 152 -1.56 -7.05 2.50
C ALA A 152 -3.08 -7.04 2.41
N THR A 153 -3.69 -8.18 2.72
CA THR A 153 -5.11 -8.29 3.06
C THR A 153 -5.26 -8.20 4.58
N LEU A 154 -6.00 -7.22 5.07
CA LEU A 154 -6.31 -7.07 6.50
C LEU A 154 -7.77 -7.47 6.73
N SER A 155 -8.05 -8.28 7.74
CA SER A 155 -9.42 -8.73 8.00
C SER A 155 -9.76 -8.80 9.48
N ASN A 156 -11.00 -8.49 9.81
CA ASN A 156 -11.59 -8.75 11.12
C ASN A 156 -13.03 -9.27 10.91
N THR A 157 -13.82 -9.39 11.97
CA THR A 157 -15.19 -9.93 11.86
C THR A 157 -16.17 -9.01 11.10
N ARG A 158 -15.78 -7.77 10.80
CA ARG A 158 -16.66 -6.74 10.21
C ARG A 158 -16.18 -6.22 8.86
N LEU A 159 -14.90 -6.36 8.53
CA LEU A 159 -14.31 -5.78 7.33
C LEU A 159 -13.24 -6.70 6.73
N THR A 160 -13.17 -6.66 5.40
CA THR A 160 -12.00 -7.06 4.61
C THR A 160 -11.42 -5.80 3.98
N VAL A 161 -10.12 -5.60 4.14
CA VAL A 161 -9.42 -4.39 3.73
C VAL A 161 -8.20 -4.77 2.88
N GLN A 162 -8.14 -4.29 1.64
CA GLN A 162 -6.90 -4.34 0.86
C GLN A 162 -6.04 -3.13 1.25
N ALA A 163 -4.86 -3.39 1.78
CA ALA A 163 -3.94 -2.36 2.24
C ALA A 163 -2.71 -2.31 1.33
N LEU A 164 -2.29 -1.09 0.97
CA LEU A 164 -1.15 -0.84 0.09
C LEU A 164 -0.42 0.44 0.50
N THR A 165 0.90 0.41 0.56
CA THR A 165 1.71 1.63 0.67
C THR A 165 2.21 2.08 -0.71
N LEU A 166 2.11 3.37 -1.00
CA LEU A 166 2.55 3.98 -2.25
C LEU A 166 3.56 5.09 -1.95
N PRO A 167 4.55 5.33 -2.83
CA PRO A 167 5.38 6.51 -2.74
C PRO A 167 4.52 7.78 -2.94
N GLY A 168 4.71 8.77 -2.06
CA GLY A 168 4.12 10.09 -2.17
C GLY A 168 5.17 11.16 -2.51
N ASP A 169 4.72 12.40 -2.62
CA ASP A 169 5.58 13.54 -2.92
C ASP A 169 6.57 13.83 -1.79
N GLY A 170 7.79 14.27 -2.14
CA GLY A 170 8.77 14.74 -1.15
C GLY A 170 9.27 13.66 -0.18
N GLY A 171 9.18 12.38 -0.56
CA GLY A 171 9.56 11.25 0.29
C GLY A 171 8.48 10.80 1.28
N ALA A 172 7.29 11.40 1.21
CA ALA A 172 6.12 10.92 1.93
C ALA A 172 5.73 9.50 1.44
N VAL A 173 4.98 8.80 2.27
CA VAL A 173 4.39 7.51 1.93
C VAL A 173 2.89 7.59 2.17
N LEU A 174 2.12 7.15 1.19
CA LEU A 174 0.67 7.04 1.28
C LEU A 174 0.30 5.62 1.68
N LEU A 175 -0.65 5.46 2.60
CA LEU A 175 -1.21 4.18 2.99
C LEU A 175 -2.66 4.15 2.49
N SER A 176 -2.92 3.41 1.42
CA SER A 176 -4.25 3.18 0.87
C SER A 176 -4.90 1.99 1.54
N TYR A 177 -6.13 2.17 2.00
CA TYR A 177 -6.97 1.11 2.55
C TYR A 177 -8.28 1.11 1.77
N ASP A 178 -8.57 -0.01 1.10
CA ASP A 178 -9.82 -0.26 0.40
C ASP A 178 -10.67 -1.23 1.20
N LEU A 179 -11.78 -0.73 1.74
CA LEU A 179 -12.60 -1.42 2.74
C LEU A 179 -13.86 -1.99 2.09
N SER A 180 -14.20 -3.21 2.46
CA SER A 180 -15.46 -3.85 2.11
C SER A 180 -16.04 -4.60 3.31
N THR A 181 -17.36 -4.60 3.45
CA THR A 181 -18.02 -5.52 4.38
C THR A 181 -17.86 -6.97 3.87
N PRO A 182 -17.54 -7.94 4.73
CA PRO A 182 -17.45 -9.33 4.32
C PRO A 182 -18.82 -9.82 3.81
N PRO A 183 -18.85 -10.80 2.90
CA PRO A 183 -20.09 -11.42 2.48
C PRO A 183 -20.79 -12.04 3.71
N PRO A 184 -22.14 -12.07 3.75
CA PRO A 184 -22.86 -12.74 4.82
C PRO A 184 -22.42 -14.22 4.86
N SER A 185 -22.09 -14.71 6.06
CA SER A 185 -21.83 -16.13 6.25
C SER A 185 -23.13 -16.91 6.04
N GLU A 186 -23.16 -17.77 5.02
CA GLU A 186 -24.26 -18.71 4.77
C GLU A 186 -24.36 -19.81 5.83
#